data_AF-Q1D4X2-F1
#
_entry.id   AF-Q1D4X2-F1
#
_cell.length_a   1.000
_cell.length_b   1.000
_cell.length_c   1.000
_cell.angle_alpha   90.00
_cell.angle_beta   90.00
_cell.angle_gamma   90.00
#
_symmetry.space_group_name_H-M   'P 1'
#
loop_
_entity.id
_entity.type
_entity.pdbx_description
1 polymer ?
#
loop_
_entity_poly.entity_id
_entity_poly.type
_entity_poly.pdbx_seq_one_letter_code
_entity_poly.pdbx_strand_id
1 'polypeptide(L)'
;MPMRVVVDLTRCQGYAQCAFLAPSVFRMQSGDALLYDSNPDDALREQIKRAAAACPVQAIHIGGMGTLAAMRKEPAQRRKPRGPVRLTDAEAAFKRGGRIVIVGASLAGLTAALMLRTQGFAGSLTLIGDEACDPYDRPPLSKQVLTGWVKADHTLLPYSDELDADWHLGVRAMGLDLAGRQVLLADGNRVQFDRLLIATGARARPWPNDAEASLEGVEVVRTRDDAAQLQRRLAARPGRVLVIGGGFTGSEVASACRELGLPVTVTERGATPLVGALGGVVGAVAAALQRDHGVDLRCGVTVTRLEGDANGRLRRAHFSDGSTLNVDVAVVALGAIRNVEWLRDSGLAVTRWGVACDAACHAFDINGLVTRNIFVAGDVARVPHPIYDYQFLSLEHWGNAVTQAKIAAHNMLSPEADRWPHLTIPTFWSTQFGVNIKSVGVPTFSDALVITQGSLAERRFVAVYGYKGRVTAAVAFDQPKWLEFYQGLIDAAAPFPPAFRTVHQPAEMRPVPPEFPKRAVSEHEATVMVTGREPYERRVRWVYRHL
;
A
#
# COMPACT_ATOMS: atom_id res chain seq x y z
N MET A 1 -14.02 12.93 -22.50
CA MET A 1 -13.22 11.93 -21.75
C MET A 1 -14.16 10.88 -21.16
N PRO A 2 -13.83 9.59 -21.30
CA PRO A 2 -14.60 8.51 -20.68
C PRO A 2 -14.69 8.72 -19.16
N MET A 3 -15.83 8.36 -18.56
CA MET A 3 -16.03 8.44 -17.12
C MET A 3 -15.10 7.47 -16.41
N ARG A 4 -14.44 7.96 -15.36
CA ARG A 4 -13.66 7.14 -14.43
C ARG A 4 -14.21 7.32 -13.03
N VAL A 5 -14.36 6.22 -12.32
CA VAL A 5 -14.84 6.17 -10.93
C VAL A 5 -13.68 5.74 -10.06
N VAL A 6 -13.44 6.49 -8.99
CA VAL A 6 -12.51 6.10 -7.94
C VAL A 6 -13.25 6.13 -6.61
N VAL A 7 -13.12 5.08 -5.82
CA VAL A 7 -13.69 5.02 -4.47
C VAL A 7 -12.56 5.03 -3.46
N ASP A 8 -12.56 6.02 -2.55
CA ASP A 8 -11.70 6.00 -1.38
C ASP A 8 -12.22 4.93 -0.39
N LEU A 9 -11.71 3.71 -0.54
CA LEU A 9 -12.06 2.58 0.32
C LEU A 9 -11.53 2.73 1.75
N THR A 10 -10.62 3.69 2.00
CA THR A 10 -10.24 4.10 3.35
C THR A 10 -11.40 4.82 4.04
N ARG A 11 -12.10 5.68 3.30
CA ARG A 11 -13.21 6.50 3.81
C ARG A 11 -14.57 5.81 3.74
N CYS A 12 -14.78 4.94 2.76
CA CYS A 12 -16.03 4.19 2.60
C CYS A 12 -16.35 3.41 3.88
N GLN A 13 -17.56 3.54 4.44
CA GLN A 13 -17.97 2.82 5.65
C GLN A 13 -19.02 1.73 5.39
N GLY A 14 -19.20 1.31 4.13
CA GLY A 14 -20.12 0.23 3.79
C GLY A 14 -21.62 0.61 3.88
N TYR A 15 -21.98 1.90 3.81
CA TYR A 15 -23.39 2.33 3.81
C TYR A 15 -24.23 1.80 2.63
N ALA A 16 -23.57 1.23 1.61
CA ALA A 16 -24.16 0.52 0.46
C ALA A 16 -25.15 1.31 -0.43
N GLN A 17 -25.45 2.58 -0.15
CA GLN A 17 -26.39 3.38 -0.97
C GLN A 17 -26.01 3.43 -2.45
N CYS A 18 -24.71 3.45 -2.76
CA CYS A 18 -24.22 3.41 -4.14
C CYS A 18 -24.57 2.11 -4.87
N ALA A 19 -24.56 0.97 -4.18
CA ALA A 19 -24.91 -0.33 -4.76
C ALA A 19 -26.41 -0.45 -5.08
N PHE A 20 -27.27 0.27 -4.36
CA PHE A 20 -28.69 0.36 -4.71
C PHE A 20 -28.95 1.31 -5.89
N LEU A 21 -28.22 2.41 -5.95
CA LEU A 21 -28.43 3.46 -6.96
C LEU A 21 -27.77 3.17 -8.32
N ALA A 22 -26.68 2.40 -8.33
CA ALA A 22 -25.97 1.98 -9.53
C ALA A 22 -25.38 0.55 -9.36
N PRO A 23 -26.23 -0.49 -9.27
CA PRO A 23 -25.82 -1.88 -8.95
C PRO A 23 -24.88 -2.53 -9.97
N SER A 24 -24.93 -2.07 -11.22
CA SER A 24 -24.01 -2.55 -12.27
C SER A 24 -22.58 -2.03 -12.10
N VAL A 25 -22.39 -0.97 -11.30
CA VAL A 25 -21.09 -0.31 -11.06
C VAL A 25 -20.57 -0.61 -9.67
N PHE A 26 -21.45 -0.61 -8.67
CA PHE A 26 -21.12 -0.82 -7.26
C PHE A 26 -21.81 -2.08 -6.75
N ARG A 27 -21.04 -3.01 -6.20
CA ARG A 27 -21.56 -4.26 -5.67
C ARG A 27 -21.11 -4.46 -4.23
N MET A 28 -22.06 -4.75 -3.35
CA MET A 28 -21.73 -5.24 -2.01
C MET A 28 -21.49 -6.75 -2.11
N GLN A 29 -20.29 -7.19 -1.76
CA GLN A 29 -20.06 -8.56 -1.34
C GLN A 29 -20.55 -8.66 0.12
N SER A 30 -21.11 -9.81 0.53
CA SER A 30 -21.81 -10.02 1.82
C SER A 30 -21.27 -9.13 2.96
N GLY A 31 -22.16 -8.50 3.74
CA GLY A 31 -21.74 -7.55 4.78
C GLY A 31 -21.39 -6.15 4.24
N ASP A 32 -20.28 -5.57 4.71
CA ASP A 32 -19.90 -4.16 4.49
C ASP A 32 -18.82 -3.98 3.39
N ALA A 33 -18.55 -4.99 2.58
CA ALA A 33 -17.50 -5.00 1.56
C ALA A 33 -17.97 -4.46 0.20
N LEU A 34 -17.45 -3.30 -0.21
CA LEU A 34 -17.79 -2.68 -1.50
C LEU A 34 -16.76 -3.03 -2.58
N LEU A 35 -17.22 -3.60 -3.68
CA LEU A 35 -16.51 -3.74 -4.94
C LEU A 35 -17.06 -2.74 -5.96
N TYR A 36 -16.23 -2.26 -6.88
CA TYR A 36 -16.66 -1.34 -7.93
C TYR A 36 -15.87 -1.50 -9.26
N ASP A 37 -16.52 -1.18 -10.38
CA ASP A 37 -15.86 -0.98 -11.67
C ASP A 37 -15.38 0.48 -11.79
N SER A 38 -14.08 0.66 -11.99
CA SER A 38 -13.45 1.99 -12.12
C SER A 38 -13.63 2.60 -13.52
N ASN A 39 -14.07 1.81 -14.50
CA ASN A 39 -14.31 2.22 -15.88
C ASN A 39 -15.68 1.74 -16.41
N PRO A 40 -16.78 2.16 -15.77
CA PRO A 40 -18.11 1.75 -16.19
C PRO A 40 -18.52 2.37 -17.53
N ASP A 41 -19.56 1.82 -18.15
CA ASP A 41 -20.16 2.40 -19.35
C ASP A 41 -20.65 3.84 -19.09
N ASP A 42 -20.32 4.75 -20.01
CA ASP A 42 -20.71 6.15 -19.97
C ASP A 42 -22.24 6.35 -19.94
N ALA A 43 -23.02 5.38 -20.40
CA ALA A 43 -24.48 5.37 -20.28
C ALA A 43 -24.96 5.40 -18.81
N LEU A 44 -24.14 4.94 -17.86
CA LEU A 44 -24.47 4.90 -16.44
C LEU A 44 -24.12 6.21 -15.70
N ARG A 45 -23.60 7.23 -16.41
CA ARG A 45 -23.10 8.50 -15.85
C ARG A 45 -24.03 9.17 -14.85
N GLU A 46 -25.32 9.30 -15.16
CA GLU A 46 -26.27 9.95 -14.26
C GLU A 46 -26.59 9.11 -13.02
N GLN A 47 -26.64 7.78 -13.14
CA GLN A 47 -26.80 6.88 -11.99
C GLN A 47 -25.59 6.97 -11.06
N ILE A 48 -24.38 6.99 -11.63
CA ILE A 48 -23.12 7.09 -10.87
C ILE A 48 -23.03 8.44 -10.16
N LYS A 49 -23.40 9.56 -10.80
CA LYS A 49 -23.46 10.87 -10.15
C LYS A 49 -24.42 10.89 -8.97
N ARG A 50 -25.60 10.29 -9.11
CA ARG A 50 -26.57 10.15 -8.01
C ARG A 50 -26.01 9.28 -6.88
N ALA A 51 -25.37 8.16 -7.21
CA ALA A 51 -24.72 7.29 -6.25
C ALA A 51 -23.60 8.02 -5.47
N ALA A 52 -22.79 8.82 -6.15
CA ALA A 52 -21.74 9.61 -5.52
C ALA A 52 -22.30 10.71 -4.60
N ALA A 53 -23.34 11.42 -5.05
CA ALA A 53 -24.02 12.44 -4.25
C ALA A 53 -24.71 11.86 -3.01
N ALA A 54 -25.23 10.63 -3.11
CA ALA A 54 -25.84 9.93 -1.98
C ALA A 54 -24.83 9.43 -0.95
N CYS A 55 -23.56 9.20 -1.33
CA CYS A 55 -22.55 8.66 -0.43
C CYS A 55 -22.38 9.55 0.84
N PRO A 56 -22.79 9.10 2.04
CA PRO A 56 -22.81 9.95 3.24
C PRO A 56 -21.41 10.46 3.63
N VAL A 57 -20.40 9.66 3.31
CA VAL A 57 -18.99 9.94 3.55
C VAL A 57 -18.27 10.39 2.30
N GLN A 58 -18.96 10.78 1.22
CA GLN A 58 -18.38 11.33 -0.02
C GLN A 58 -17.10 10.60 -0.49
N ALA A 59 -17.14 9.27 -0.47
CA ALA A 59 -15.99 8.43 -0.80
C ALA A 59 -15.89 8.16 -2.31
N ILE A 60 -16.90 8.52 -3.10
CA ILE A 60 -16.99 8.23 -4.53
C ILE A 60 -16.62 9.49 -5.31
N HIS A 61 -15.66 9.34 -6.20
CA HIS A 61 -15.06 10.40 -7.00
C HIS A 61 -15.22 10.09 -8.48
N ILE A 62 -15.70 11.06 -9.26
CA ILE A 62 -16.01 10.91 -10.69
C ILE A 62 -15.20 11.93 -11.50
N GLY A 63 -14.25 11.46 -12.33
CA GLY A 63 -13.54 12.23 -13.37
C GLY A 63 -12.59 13.39 -12.96
N GLY A 64 -11.64 13.73 -13.84
CA GLY A 64 -10.85 14.99 -13.90
C GLY A 64 -9.62 15.12 -12.98
N MET A 65 -8.67 16.02 -13.33
CA MET A 65 -7.45 16.35 -12.54
C MET A 65 -7.71 16.55 -11.03
N GLY A 66 -8.89 17.07 -10.69
CA GLY A 66 -9.29 17.37 -9.32
C GLY A 66 -9.67 16.17 -8.46
N THR A 67 -9.94 14.97 -9.01
CA THR A 67 -10.47 13.88 -8.17
C THR A 67 -9.41 13.27 -7.25
N LEU A 68 -8.26 12.83 -7.76
CA LEU A 68 -7.17 12.34 -6.92
C LEU A 68 -6.56 13.46 -6.06
N ALA A 69 -6.45 14.68 -6.61
CA ALA A 69 -6.00 15.86 -5.86
C ALA A 69 -6.96 16.26 -4.72
N ALA A 70 -8.27 16.02 -4.85
CA ALA A 70 -9.28 16.30 -3.82
C ALA A 70 -9.53 15.13 -2.84
N MET A 71 -9.13 13.90 -3.16
CA MET A 71 -9.25 12.73 -2.27
C MET A 71 -8.42 12.91 -0.99
N ARG A 72 -9.08 13.16 0.16
CA ARG A 72 -8.51 13.81 1.36
C ARG A 72 -8.12 15.28 1.13
N LYS A 73 -9.12 16.17 1.08
CA LYS A 73 -9.06 17.33 1.99
C LYS A 73 -9.18 16.75 3.40
N GLU A 74 -8.07 16.27 3.99
CA GLU A 74 -8.04 16.20 5.45
C GLU A 74 -8.41 17.60 5.95
N PRO A 75 -9.11 17.73 7.09
CA PRO A 75 -9.25 19.04 7.70
C PRO A 75 -7.82 19.53 7.84
N ALA A 76 -7.45 20.53 7.04
CA ALA A 76 -6.24 21.30 7.27
C ALA A 76 -6.24 21.51 8.77
N GLN A 77 -5.21 20.98 9.45
CA GLN A 77 -4.95 21.30 10.85
C GLN A 77 -5.39 22.73 11.01
N ARG A 78 -6.39 22.98 11.87
CA ARG A 78 -7.10 24.27 12.02
C ARG A 78 -6.13 25.38 12.46
N ARG A 79 -5.10 25.62 11.67
CA ARG A 79 -4.24 26.78 11.68
C ARG A 79 -5.09 27.83 10.99
N LYS A 80 -5.39 28.91 11.71
CA LYS A 80 -5.80 30.17 11.10
C LYS A 80 -4.92 30.38 9.86
N PRO A 81 -5.48 30.77 8.70
CA PRO A 81 -4.65 31.10 7.55
C PRO A 81 -3.62 32.13 8.02
N ARG A 82 -2.35 31.71 8.11
CA ARG A 82 -1.27 32.68 8.16
C ARG A 82 -1.41 33.48 6.86
N GLY A 83 -1.29 34.80 6.95
CA GLY A 83 -1.30 35.65 5.75
C GLY A 83 -0.32 35.08 4.71
N PRO A 84 -0.56 35.28 3.41
CA PRO A 84 0.22 34.64 2.35
C PRO A 84 1.71 34.88 2.60
N VAL A 85 2.47 33.81 2.85
CA VAL A 85 3.93 33.90 2.88
C VAL A 85 4.34 34.27 1.47
N ARG A 86 5.00 35.43 1.32
CA ARG A 86 5.50 35.85 0.02
C ARG A 86 6.58 34.87 -0.41
N LEU A 87 6.36 34.19 -1.54
CA LEU A 87 7.40 33.45 -2.22
C LEU A 87 8.55 34.41 -2.53
N THR A 88 9.78 33.93 -2.33
CA THR A 88 10.96 34.60 -2.86
C THR A 88 10.90 34.62 -4.40
N ASP A 89 11.62 35.55 -5.03
CA ASP A 89 11.70 35.60 -6.49
C ASP A 89 12.21 34.28 -7.09
N ALA A 90 13.14 33.62 -6.39
CA ALA A 90 13.66 32.31 -6.78
C ALA A 90 12.60 31.21 -6.72
N GLU A 91 11.78 31.16 -5.67
CA GLU A 91 10.69 30.17 -5.55
C GLU A 91 9.59 30.42 -6.59
N ALA A 92 9.24 31.69 -6.82
CA ALA A 92 8.29 32.07 -7.87
C ALA A 92 8.83 31.73 -9.27
N ALA A 93 10.12 31.94 -9.52
CA ALA A 93 10.78 31.55 -10.76
C ALA A 93 10.82 30.03 -10.95
N PHE A 94 11.16 29.28 -9.90
CA PHE A 94 11.12 27.81 -9.91
C PHE A 94 9.72 27.30 -10.23
N LYS A 95 8.68 27.89 -9.64
CA LYS A 95 7.30 27.50 -9.90
C LYS A 95 6.88 27.72 -11.35
N ARG A 96 7.44 28.72 -12.04
CA ARG A 96 7.14 29.04 -13.45
C ARG A 96 7.93 28.20 -14.46
N GLY A 97 9.15 27.80 -14.15
CA GLY A 97 10.04 27.19 -15.17
C GLY A 97 11.01 26.13 -14.66
N GLY A 98 10.88 25.69 -13.41
CA GLY A 98 11.71 24.62 -12.86
C GLY A 98 11.44 23.26 -13.50
N ARG A 99 12.32 22.30 -13.21
CA ARG A 99 12.22 20.91 -13.67
C ARG A 99 11.96 19.98 -12.50
N ILE A 100 10.81 19.31 -12.53
CA ILE A 100 10.46 18.28 -11.56
C ILE A 100 10.44 16.93 -12.26
N VAL A 101 11.20 15.98 -11.71
CA VAL A 101 11.17 14.57 -12.13
C VAL A 101 10.54 13.74 -11.04
N ILE A 102 9.64 12.83 -11.43
CA ILE A 102 9.00 11.84 -10.56
C ILE A 102 9.38 10.46 -11.07
N VAL A 103 10.11 9.68 -10.28
CA VAL A 103 10.46 8.29 -10.61
C VAL A 103 9.47 7.37 -9.91
N GLY A 104 8.54 6.81 -10.68
CA GLY A 104 7.40 6.02 -10.23
C GLY A 104 6.09 6.55 -10.82
N ALA A 105 5.67 6.03 -11.97
CA ALA A 105 4.49 6.47 -12.72
C ALA A 105 3.18 5.74 -12.31
N SER A 106 2.95 5.53 -11.01
CA SER A 106 1.74 4.89 -10.47
C SER A 106 1.03 5.84 -9.48
N LEU A 107 0.18 5.33 -8.59
CA LEU A 107 -0.67 6.10 -7.68
C LEU A 107 0.04 7.28 -6.99
N ALA A 108 1.19 7.05 -6.36
CA ALA A 108 1.94 8.09 -5.66
C ALA A 108 2.46 9.16 -6.62
N GLY A 109 3.09 8.76 -7.74
CA GLY A 109 3.63 9.71 -8.70
C GLY A 109 2.55 10.52 -9.42
N LEU A 110 1.47 9.87 -9.86
CA LEU A 110 0.34 10.56 -10.48
C LEU A 110 -0.32 11.54 -9.49
N THR A 111 -0.51 11.13 -8.22
CA THR A 111 -1.07 12.02 -7.20
C THR A 111 -0.18 13.25 -6.99
N ALA A 112 1.14 13.07 -6.95
CA ALA A 112 2.07 14.19 -6.81
C ALA A 112 2.03 15.11 -8.03
N ALA A 113 2.04 14.56 -9.25
CA ALA A 113 1.93 15.32 -10.50
C ALA A 113 0.66 16.19 -10.53
N LEU A 114 -0.50 15.60 -10.20
CA LEU A 114 -1.77 16.31 -10.14
C LEU A 114 -1.76 17.41 -9.07
N MET A 115 -1.15 17.14 -7.92
CA MET A 115 -1.02 18.11 -6.83
C MET A 115 -0.10 19.28 -7.21
N LEU A 116 1.01 19.03 -7.90
CA LEU A 116 1.92 20.07 -8.39
C LEU A 116 1.19 21.03 -9.34
N ARG A 117 0.46 20.50 -10.32
CA ARG A 117 -0.35 21.31 -11.24
C ARG A 117 -1.46 22.06 -10.52
N THR A 118 -2.18 21.41 -9.61
CA THR A 118 -3.23 22.05 -8.79
C THR A 118 -2.68 23.21 -7.96
N GLN A 119 -1.45 23.11 -7.49
CA GLN A 119 -0.77 24.19 -6.75
C GLN A 119 -0.11 25.23 -7.66
N GLY A 120 -0.27 25.13 -8.97
CA GLY A 120 0.20 26.12 -9.95
C GLY A 120 1.66 25.99 -10.35
N PHE A 121 2.28 24.82 -10.21
CA PHE A 121 3.56 24.56 -10.85
C PHE A 121 3.37 24.53 -12.38
N ALA A 122 4.01 25.45 -13.08
CA ALA A 122 3.95 25.60 -14.53
C ALA A 122 5.25 25.17 -15.24
N GLY A 123 6.26 24.74 -14.47
CA GLY A 123 7.49 24.19 -15.02
C GLY A 123 7.30 22.80 -15.65
N SER A 124 8.38 22.29 -16.24
CA SER A 124 8.41 20.96 -16.84
C SER A 124 8.26 19.86 -15.79
N LEU A 125 7.46 18.85 -16.12
CA LEU A 125 7.17 17.71 -15.28
C LEU A 125 7.43 16.43 -16.07
N THR A 126 8.30 15.56 -15.56
CA THR A 126 8.60 14.28 -16.18
C THR A 126 8.26 13.15 -15.22
N LEU A 127 7.49 12.16 -15.68
CA LEU A 127 7.21 10.93 -14.95
C LEU A 127 7.92 9.76 -15.62
N ILE A 128 8.58 8.94 -14.80
CA ILE A 128 9.39 7.80 -15.27
C ILE A 128 8.82 6.53 -14.64
N GLY A 129 8.51 5.52 -15.44
CA GLY A 129 7.92 4.25 -15.00
C GLY A 129 8.45 3.07 -15.80
N ASP A 130 8.71 1.96 -15.10
CA ASP A 130 9.13 0.70 -15.73
C ASP A 130 7.97 -0.06 -16.39
N GLU A 131 6.74 0.17 -15.94
CA GLU A 131 5.53 -0.35 -16.59
C GLU A 131 5.18 0.48 -17.84
N ALA A 132 4.83 -0.20 -18.94
CA ALA A 132 4.54 0.40 -20.25
C ALA A 132 3.08 0.89 -20.39
N CYS A 133 2.36 1.05 -19.28
CA CYS A 133 0.95 1.42 -19.28
C CYS A 133 0.68 2.63 -18.38
N ASP A 134 -0.42 3.31 -18.69
CA ASP A 134 -0.92 4.41 -17.88
C ASP A 134 -1.14 4.02 -16.40
N PRO A 135 -1.01 4.97 -15.46
CA PRO A 135 -1.22 4.72 -14.04
C PRO A 135 -2.57 4.06 -13.74
N TYR A 136 -2.57 3.07 -12.85
CA TYR A 136 -3.76 2.31 -12.46
C TYR A 136 -3.79 2.01 -10.96
N ASP A 137 -4.97 1.64 -10.47
CA ASP A 137 -5.21 1.27 -9.08
C ASP A 137 -4.90 -0.21 -8.86
N ARG A 138 -4.09 -0.51 -7.83
CA ARG A 138 -3.63 -1.88 -7.52
C ARG A 138 -4.55 -2.71 -6.61
N PRO A 139 -5.31 -2.15 -5.64
CA PRO A 139 -6.21 -2.93 -4.79
C PRO A 139 -7.23 -3.82 -5.53
N PRO A 140 -7.76 -3.44 -6.72
CA PRO A 140 -8.60 -4.31 -7.53
C PRO A 140 -7.95 -5.60 -8.02
N LEU A 141 -6.62 -5.62 -8.17
CA LEU A 141 -5.89 -6.67 -8.88
C LEU A 141 -5.96 -8.03 -8.20
N SER A 142 -6.07 -8.08 -6.87
CA SER A 142 -6.21 -9.31 -6.07
C SER A 142 -7.67 -9.67 -5.77
N LYS A 143 -8.63 -8.89 -6.27
CA LYS A 143 -10.07 -8.99 -5.94
C LYS A 143 -10.90 -9.12 -7.21
N GLN A 144 -11.60 -8.06 -7.61
CA GLN A 144 -12.51 -8.05 -8.75
C GLN A 144 -11.86 -8.42 -10.09
N VAL A 145 -10.56 -8.19 -10.25
CA VAL A 145 -9.85 -8.60 -11.46
C VAL A 145 -9.69 -10.12 -11.49
N LEU A 146 -9.29 -10.75 -10.37
CA LEU A 146 -9.11 -12.21 -10.32
C LEU A 146 -10.41 -12.97 -10.51
N THR A 147 -11.54 -12.42 -10.03
CA THR A 147 -12.86 -13.03 -10.23
C THR A 147 -13.39 -12.82 -11.65
N GLY A 148 -12.72 -12.00 -12.47
CA GLY A 148 -13.16 -11.64 -13.83
C GLY A 148 -14.35 -10.67 -13.86
N TRP A 149 -14.78 -10.13 -12.72
CA TRP A 149 -15.88 -9.16 -12.66
C TRP A 149 -15.47 -7.81 -13.26
N VAL A 150 -14.22 -7.40 -13.06
CA VAL A 150 -13.63 -6.20 -13.66
C VAL A 150 -12.42 -6.61 -14.48
N LYS A 151 -12.26 -6.06 -15.68
CA LYS A 151 -11.07 -6.33 -16.49
C LYS A 151 -9.85 -5.61 -15.91
N ALA A 152 -8.65 -6.17 -16.10
CA ALA A 152 -7.43 -5.58 -15.56
C ALA A 152 -7.16 -4.15 -16.09
N ASP A 153 -7.52 -3.87 -17.35
CA ASP A 153 -7.42 -2.55 -18.01
C ASP A 153 -8.50 -1.54 -17.58
N HIS A 154 -9.53 -1.99 -16.85
CA HIS A 154 -10.53 -1.09 -16.27
C HIS A 154 -10.04 -0.41 -14.98
N THR A 155 -8.86 -0.79 -14.46
CA THR A 155 -8.31 -0.26 -13.21
C THR A 155 -7.58 1.08 -13.33
N LEU A 156 -7.55 1.70 -14.52
CA LEU A 156 -6.84 2.96 -14.77
C LEU A 156 -7.29 4.09 -13.84
N LEU A 157 -6.31 4.85 -13.34
CA LEU A 157 -6.53 6.05 -12.54
C LEU A 157 -6.85 7.24 -13.45
N PRO A 158 -7.80 8.11 -13.05
CA PRO A 158 -8.16 9.27 -13.85
C PRO A 158 -7.07 10.34 -13.85
N TYR A 159 -6.72 10.83 -15.04
CA TYR A 159 -6.05 12.12 -15.25
C TYR A 159 -6.45 12.69 -16.62
N SER A 160 -6.19 13.97 -16.84
CA SER A 160 -6.46 14.66 -18.12
C SER A 160 -5.14 15.08 -18.78
N ASP A 161 -5.19 15.32 -20.08
CA ASP A 161 -4.06 15.83 -20.87
C ASP A 161 -3.55 17.19 -20.37
N GLU A 162 -4.40 17.94 -19.66
CA GLU A 162 -4.05 19.20 -18.96
C GLU A 162 -2.96 19.03 -17.89
N LEU A 163 -2.65 17.78 -17.49
CA LEU A 163 -1.49 17.50 -16.64
C LEU A 163 -0.18 17.96 -17.29
N ASP A 164 -0.11 17.97 -18.63
CA ASP A 164 1.04 18.44 -19.43
C ASP A 164 2.37 17.92 -18.85
N ALA A 165 2.54 16.60 -18.92
CA ALA A 165 3.71 15.91 -18.39
C ALA A 165 4.38 15.07 -19.49
N ASP A 166 5.70 15.00 -19.43
CA ASP A 166 6.49 14.10 -20.26
C ASP A 166 6.55 12.70 -19.60
N TRP A 167 6.14 11.68 -20.33
CA TRP A 167 5.97 10.32 -19.80
C TRP A 167 6.99 9.36 -20.42
N HIS A 168 7.91 8.88 -19.58
CA HIS A 168 8.89 7.84 -19.92
C HIS A 168 8.42 6.51 -19.33
N LEU A 169 7.40 5.92 -19.95
CA LEU A 169 6.82 4.62 -19.58
C LEU A 169 7.56 3.46 -20.25
N GLY A 170 7.59 2.29 -19.62
CA GLY A 170 8.33 1.12 -20.10
C GLY A 170 9.86 1.25 -19.94
N VAL A 171 10.34 2.31 -19.28
CA VAL A 171 11.78 2.59 -19.11
C VAL A 171 12.08 2.77 -17.62
N ARG A 172 12.81 1.81 -17.04
CA ARG A 172 13.19 1.86 -15.62
C ARG A 172 14.36 2.82 -15.37
N ALA A 173 14.33 3.50 -14.23
CA ALA A 173 15.50 4.17 -13.68
C ALA A 173 16.56 3.15 -13.23
N MET A 174 17.82 3.45 -13.53
CA MET A 174 18.98 2.59 -13.24
C MET A 174 19.99 3.24 -12.28
N GLY A 175 19.98 4.56 -12.18
CA GLY A 175 20.92 5.30 -11.35
C GLY A 175 20.43 6.68 -10.99
N LEU A 176 20.94 7.21 -9.88
CA LEU A 176 20.75 8.60 -9.48
C LEU A 176 22.11 9.29 -9.33
N ASP A 177 22.39 10.26 -10.20
CA ASP A 177 23.55 11.13 -10.10
C ASP A 177 23.12 12.44 -9.40
N LEU A 178 23.37 12.51 -8.08
CA LEU A 178 23.05 13.69 -7.28
C LEU A 178 23.90 14.91 -7.63
N ALA A 179 25.16 14.71 -8.03
CA ALA A 179 26.07 15.81 -8.34
C ALA A 179 25.68 16.49 -9.65
N GLY A 180 25.39 15.69 -10.68
CA GLY A 180 24.88 16.14 -11.98
C GLY A 180 23.37 16.37 -12.02
N ARG A 181 22.65 16.14 -10.91
CA ARG A 181 21.18 16.24 -10.77
C ARG A 181 20.39 15.59 -11.91
N GLN A 182 20.70 14.32 -12.15
CA GLN A 182 20.09 13.56 -13.24
C GLN A 182 19.72 12.13 -12.83
N VAL A 183 18.60 11.66 -13.37
CA VAL A 183 18.20 10.25 -13.32
C VAL A 183 18.76 9.56 -14.57
N LEU A 184 19.42 8.43 -14.37
CA LEU A 184 19.97 7.59 -15.43
C LEU A 184 18.96 6.50 -15.77
N LEU A 185 18.61 6.35 -17.04
CA LEU A 185 17.60 5.42 -17.51
C LEU A 185 18.21 4.18 -18.18
N ALA A 186 17.44 3.09 -18.22
CA ALA A 186 17.88 1.82 -18.79
C ALA A 186 18.12 1.86 -20.31
N ASP A 187 17.49 2.79 -21.01
CA ASP A 187 17.69 3.06 -22.45
C ASP A 187 18.91 3.95 -22.74
N GLY A 188 19.67 4.34 -21.71
CA GLY A 188 20.83 5.22 -21.80
C GLY A 188 20.51 6.71 -21.70
N ASN A 189 19.23 7.09 -21.68
CA ASN A 189 18.84 8.48 -21.53
C ASN A 189 19.16 9.03 -20.13
N ARG A 190 19.28 10.35 -20.05
CA ARG A 190 19.55 11.08 -18.81
C ARG A 190 18.52 12.19 -18.65
N VAL A 191 17.78 12.16 -17.55
CA VAL A 191 16.72 13.14 -17.27
C VAL A 191 17.18 14.09 -16.17
N GLN A 192 17.36 15.36 -16.54
CA GLN A 192 17.80 16.43 -15.65
C GLN A 192 16.66 16.92 -14.75
N PHE A 193 16.98 17.23 -13.49
CA PHE A 193 15.99 17.74 -12.55
C PHE A 193 16.53 18.88 -11.67
N ASP A 194 15.63 19.73 -11.21
CA ASP A 194 15.90 20.68 -10.14
C ASP A 194 15.37 20.14 -8.80
N ARG A 195 14.23 19.43 -8.83
CA ARG A 195 13.72 18.62 -7.71
C ARG A 195 13.28 17.23 -8.20
N LEU A 196 13.51 16.22 -7.36
CA LEU A 196 13.21 14.82 -7.65
C LEU A 196 12.23 14.27 -6.61
N LEU A 197 11.22 13.53 -7.06
CA LEU A 197 10.40 12.67 -6.21
C LEU A 197 10.68 11.19 -6.51
N ILE A 198 11.06 10.44 -5.49
CA ILE A 198 11.23 8.99 -5.52
C ILE A 198 9.92 8.35 -5.06
N ALA A 199 9.21 7.72 -6.00
CA ALA A 199 7.92 7.06 -5.82
C ALA A 199 7.90 5.65 -6.43
N THR A 200 9.05 4.96 -6.49
CA THR A 200 9.23 3.66 -7.16
C THR A 200 8.52 2.49 -6.48
N GLY A 201 7.98 2.72 -5.29
CA GLY A 201 7.19 1.77 -4.54
C GLY A 201 7.89 0.43 -4.29
N ALA A 202 7.20 -0.66 -4.58
CA ALA A 202 7.62 -2.01 -4.29
C ALA A 202 7.12 -3.01 -5.35
N ARG A 203 7.81 -4.15 -5.44
CA ARG A 203 7.46 -5.32 -6.25
C ARG A 203 7.10 -6.52 -5.38
N ALA A 204 6.38 -7.50 -5.93
CA ALA A 204 6.15 -8.76 -5.24
C ALA A 204 7.48 -9.47 -4.98
N ARG A 205 7.61 -10.09 -3.80
CA ARG A 205 8.74 -10.97 -3.52
C ARG A 205 8.58 -12.23 -4.40
N PRO A 206 9.54 -12.52 -5.30
CA PRO A 206 9.44 -13.69 -6.14
C PRO A 206 9.66 -14.96 -5.31
N TRP A 207 9.37 -16.10 -5.94
CA TRP A 207 9.82 -17.38 -5.40
C TRP A 207 11.36 -17.40 -5.35
N PRO A 208 12.00 -17.84 -4.25
CA PRO A 208 13.45 -17.68 -4.08
C PRO A 208 14.34 -18.44 -5.06
N ASN A 209 13.83 -19.49 -5.69
CA ASN A 209 14.55 -20.28 -6.69
C ASN A 209 14.09 -19.88 -8.09
N ASP A 210 14.96 -19.27 -8.89
CA ASP A 210 14.62 -18.73 -10.21
C ASP A 210 14.12 -19.79 -11.20
N ALA A 211 14.69 -21.00 -11.18
CA ALA A 211 14.26 -22.09 -12.06
C ALA A 211 12.83 -22.53 -11.72
N GLU A 212 12.53 -22.65 -10.43
CA GLU A 212 11.19 -22.97 -9.94
C GLU A 212 10.21 -21.81 -10.15
N ALA A 213 10.65 -20.56 -10.02
CA ALA A 213 9.85 -19.37 -10.28
C ALA A 213 9.43 -19.24 -11.75
N SER A 214 10.24 -19.78 -12.67
CA SER A 214 10.00 -19.76 -14.12
C SER A 214 9.04 -20.84 -14.61
N LEU A 215 8.59 -21.75 -13.73
CA LEU A 215 7.65 -22.81 -14.09
C LEU A 215 6.31 -22.22 -14.53
N GLU A 216 5.74 -22.76 -15.61
CA GLU A 216 4.40 -22.37 -16.04
C GLU A 216 3.37 -22.74 -14.96
N GLY A 217 2.70 -21.74 -14.40
CA GLY A 217 1.73 -21.91 -13.31
C GLY A 217 2.20 -21.32 -11.97
N VAL A 218 3.47 -20.92 -11.86
CA VAL A 218 3.95 -20.13 -10.72
C VAL A 218 3.76 -18.65 -11.02
N GLU A 219 2.95 -17.99 -10.21
CA GLU A 219 2.47 -16.63 -10.46
C GLU A 219 2.67 -15.76 -9.21
N VAL A 220 2.84 -14.46 -9.42
CA VAL A 220 2.72 -13.42 -8.38
C VAL A 220 1.50 -12.56 -8.69
N VAL A 221 1.14 -11.61 -7.82
CA VAL A 221 0.14 -10.58 -8.13
C VAL A 221 0.62 -9.24 -7.59
N ARG A 222 1.13 -8.38 -8.48
CA ARG A 222 1.46 -6.98 -8.17
C ARG A 222 1.13 -6.04 -9.30
N THR A 223 1.43 -6.43 -10.53
CA THR A 223 1.19 -5.65 -11.74
C THR A 223 -0.17 -5.99 -12.36
N ARG A 224 -0.64 -5.13 -13.26
CA ARG A 224 -1.83 -5.39 -14.07
C ARG A 224 -1.67 -6.67 -14.90
N ASP A 225 -0.47 -6.90 -15.43
CA ASP A 225 -0.18 -8.04 -16.29
C ASP A 225 -0.15 -9.35 -15.48
N ASP A 226 0.42 -9.33 -14.27
CA ASP A 226 0.35 -10.44 -13.31
C ASP A 226 -1.11 -10.83 -13.04
N ALA A 227 -1.95 -9.83 -12.74
CA ALA A 227 -3.35 -10.06 -12.41
C ALA A 227 -4.14 -10.60 -13.60
N ALA A 228 -3.89 -10.07 -14.81
CA ALA A 228 -4.51 -10.56 -16.04
C ALA A 228 -4.08 -12.00 -16.36
N GLN A 229 -2.80 -12.33 -16.15
CA GLN A 229 -2.28 -13.69 -16.33
C GLN A 229 -2.88 -14.66 -15.33
N LEU A 230 -2.87 -14.32 -14.04
CA LEU A 230 -3.48 -15.15 -13.01
C LEU A 230 -4.99 -15.33 -13.25
N GLN A 231 -5.71 -14.27 -13.60
CA GLN A 231 -7.14 -14.35 -13.94
C GLN A 231 -7.39 -15.36 -15.06
N ARG A 232 -6.59 -15.33 -16.15
CA ARG A 232 -6.72 -16.31 -17.26
C ARG A 232 -6.51 -17.75 -16.78
N ARG A 233 -5.51 -17.97 -15.91
CA ARG A 233 -5.28 -19.31 -15.34
C ARG A 233 -6.42 -19.76 -14.46
N LEU A 234 -6.94 -18.90 -13.58
CA LEU A 234 -8.09 -19.24 -12.73
C LEU A 234 -9.35 -19.51 -13.57
N ALA A 235 -9.58 -18.73 -14.64
CA ALA A 235 -10.68 -18.93 -15.58
C ALA A 235 -10.60 -20.26 -16.34
N ALA A 236 -9.39 -20.79 -16.55
CA ALA A 236 -9.17 -22.13 -17.11
C ALA A 236 -9.54 -23.27 -16.13
N ARG A 237 -9.98 -22.95 -14.91
CA ARG A 237 -10.44 -23.88 -13.87
C ARG A 237 -9.41 -24.96 -13.53
N PRO A 238 -8.24 -24.58 -12.97
CA PRO A 238 -7.23 -25.55 -12.54
C PRO A 238 -7.84 -26.50 -11.51
N GLY A 239 -7.36 -27.74 -11.49
CA GLY A 239 -7.78 -28.75 -10.52
C GLY A 239 -7.42 -28.34 -9.09
N ARG A 240 -6.30 -27.62 -8.91
CA ARG A 240 -5.92 -27.05 -7.61
C ARG A 240 -5.03 -25.81 -7.71
N VAL A 241 -5.36 -24.82 -6.88
CA VAL A 241 -4.53 -23.63 -6.62
C VAL A 241 -3.83 -23.75 -5.27
N LEU A 242 -2.54 -23.42 -5.21
CA LEU A 242 -1.78 -23.24 -3.98
C LEU A 242 -1.48 -21.75 -3.79
N VAL A 243 -1.72 -21.23 -2.61
CA VAL A 243 -1.29 -19.87 -2.22
C VAL A 243 -0.20 -19.99 -1.16
N ILE A 244 0.96 -19.40 -1.45
CA ILE A 244 2.13 -19.44 -0.57
C ILE A 244 2.21 -18.13 0.21
N GLY A 245 1.71 -18.13 1.43
CA GLY A 245 1.65 -16.98 2.35
C GLY A 245 0.22 -16.58 2.69
N GLY A 246 -0.11 -16.56 3.98
CA GLY A 246 -1.41 -16.19 4.54
C GLY A 246 -1.53 -14.70 4.92
N GLY A 247 -0.80 -13.82 4.23
CA GLY A 247 -0.95 -12.36 4.34
C GLY A 247 -2.26 -11.84 3.73
N PHE A 248 -2.45 -10.52 3.67
CA PHE A 248 -3.67 -9.94 3.07
C PHE A 248 -3.83 -10.36 1.61
N THR A 249 -2.84 -10.11 0.76
CA THR A 249 -2.92 -10.48 -0.66
C THR A 249 -3.16 -11.98 -0.87
N GLY A 250 -2.48 -12.86 -0.12
CA GLY A 250 -2.71 -14.30 -0.23
C GLY A 250 -4.11 -14.71 0.22
N SER A 251 -4.63 -14.09 1.28
CA SER A 251 -6.00 -14.33 1.75
C SER A 251 -7.06 -13.80 0.78
N GLU A 252 -6.82 -12.68 0.12
CA GLU A 252 -7.68 -12.13 -0.94
C GLU A 252 -7.70 -13.06 -2.18
N VAL A 253 -6.53 -13.56 -2.61
CA VAL A 253 -6.42 -14.53 -3.71
C VAL A 253 -7.17 -15.83 -3.35
N ALA A 254 -7.00 -16.35 -2.14
CA ALA A 254 -7.70 -17.54 -1.68
C ALA A 254 -9.23 -17.32 -1.66
N SER A 255 -9.68 -16.15 -1.24
CA SER A 255 -11.08 -15.74 -1.32
C SER A 255 -11.59 -15.75 -2.76
N ALA A 256 -10.87 -15.13 -3.69
CA ALA A 256 -11.25 -15.10 -5.11
C ALA A 256 -11.33 -16.52 -5.70
N CYS A 257 -10.39 -17.41 -5.34
CA CYS A 257 -10.43 -18.81 -5.76
C CYS A 257 -11.70 -19.51 -5.27
N ARG A 258 -12.07 -19.32 -3.99
CA ARG A 258 -13.30 -19.90 -3.43
C ARG A 258 -14.57 -19.33 -4.06
N GLU A 259 -14.60 -18.04 -4.38
CA GLU A 259 -15.71 -17.40 -5.10
C GLU A 259 -15.90 -18.00 -6.50
N LEU A 260 -14.82 -18.36 -7.19
CA LEU A 260 -14.84 -19.05 -8.49
C LEU A 260 -15.13 -20.56 -8.39
N GLY A 261 -15.30 -21.08 -7.17
CA GLY A 261 -15.51 -22.50 -6.89
C GLY A 261 -14.26 -23.36 -7.09
N LEU A 262 -13.06 -22.78 -7.03
CA LEU A 262 -11.79 -23.50 -7.22
C LEU A 262 -11.29 -24.09 -5.89
N PRO A 263 -10.76 -25.34 -5.90
CA PRO A 263 -10.05 -25.89 -4.75
C PRO A 263 -8.76 -25.08 -4.49
N VAL A 264 -8.59 -24.60 -3.26
CA VAL A 264 -7.41 -23.82 -2.87
C VAL A 264 -6.82 -24.33 -1.56
N THR A 265 -5.49 -24.49 -1.57
CA THR A 265 -4.69 -24.74 -0.37
C THR A 265 -3.88 -23.48 -0.07
N VAL A 266 -3.86 -23.04 1.19
CA VAL A 266 -3.03 -21.91 1.64
C VAL A 266 -1.99 -22.46 2.62
N THR A 267 -0.71 -22.17 2.38
CA THR A 267 0.36 -22.43 3.35
C THR A 267 0.77 -21.14 4.03
N GLU A 268 0.83 -21.16 5.36
CA GLU A 268 1.30 -20.06 6.19
C GLU A 268 2.39 -20.58 7.14
N ARG A 269 3.53 -19.90 7.18
CA ARG A 269 4.65 -20.26 8.06
C ARG A 269 4.33 -20.00 9.54
N GLY A 270 3.58 -18.94 9.82
CA GLY A 270 3.09 -18.58 11.15
C GLY A 270 1.99 -19.51 11.65
N ALA A 271 1.60 -19.31 12.92
CA ALA A 271 0.55 -20.09 13.55
C ALA A 271 -0.84 -19.83 12.95
N THR A 272 -1.06 -18.62 12.41
CA THR A 272 -2.32 -18.19 11.80
C THR A 272 -2.05 -17.24 10.62
N PRO A 273 -2.96 -17.16 9.62
CA PRO A 273 -2.91 -16.11 8.61
C PRO A 273 -3.01 -14.73 9.28
N LEU A 274 -2.47 -13.71 8.62
CA LEU A 274 -2.44 -12.32 9.09
C LEU A 274 -1.72 -12.09 10.43
N VAL A 275 -1.09 -13.11 11.03
CA VAL A 275 -0.45 -13.01 12.37
C VAL A 275 0.61 -11.91 12.43
N GLY A 276 1.36 -11.70 11.34
CA GLY A 276 2.37 -10.64 11.24
C GLY A 276 1.79 -9.22 11.17
N ALA A 277 0.51 -9.07 10.85
CA ALA A 277 -0.17 -7.78 10.68
C ALA A 277 -1.16 -7.47 11.81
N LEU A 278 -1.92 -8.48 12.27
CA LEU A 278 -3.03 -8.35 13.22
C LEU A 278 -2.85 -9.16 14.51
N GLY A 279 -1.79 -9.98 14.62
CA GLY A 279 -1.54 -10.81 15.80
C GLY A 279 -2.34 -12.11 15.82
N GLY A 280 -2.02 -13.00 16.76
CA GLY A 280 -2.59 -14.34 16.87
C GLY A 280 -4.09 -14.34 17.17
N VAL A 281 -4.57 -13.43 18.01
CA VAL A 281 -5.99 -13.34 18.41
C VAL A 281 -6.90 -13.11 17.21
N VAL A 282 -6.62 -12.07 16.41
CA VAL A 282 -7.39 -11.77 15.19
C VAL A 282 -7.05 -12.76 14.07
N GLY A 283 -5.79 -13.21 13.99
CA GLY A 283 -5.37 -14.23 13.03
C GLY A 283 -6.11 -15.56 13.19
N ALA A 284 -6.45 -15.97 14.41
CA ALA A 284 -7.23 -17.18 14.67
C ALA A 284 -8.65 -17.08 14.10
N VAL A 285 -9.28 -15.90 14.20
CA VAL A 285 -10.58 -15.65 13.56
C VAL A 285 -10.45 -15.70 12.03
N ALA A 286 -9.40 -15.11 11.46
CA ALA A 286 -9.12 -15.20 10.04
C ALA A 286 -8.88 -16.66 9.58
N ALA A 287 -8.20 -17.47 10.39
CA ALA A 287 -7.98 -18.89 10.11
C ALA A 287 -9.29 -19.68 10.05
N ALA A 288 -10.17 -19.46 11.04
CA ALA A 288 -11.49 -20.10 11.09
C ALA A 288 -12.35 -19.66 9.89
N LEU A 289 -12.33 -18.36 9.55
CA LEU A 289 -13.03 -17.83 8.38
C LEU A 289 -12.59 -18.52 7.08
N GLN A 290 -11.29 -18.70 6.87
CA GLN A 290 -10.78 -19.39 5.67
C GLN A 290 -11.24 -20.85 5.60
N ARG A 291 -11.13 -21.59 6.71
CA ARG A 291 -11.52 -23.01 6.76
C ARG A 291 -13.01 -23.21 6.49
N ASP A 292 -13.86 -22.37 7.08
CA ASP A 292 -15.31 -22.43 6.87
C ASP A 292 -15.71 -22.17 5.41
N HIS A 293 -14.90 -21.41 4.67
CA HIS A 293 -15.09 -21.20 3.23
C HIS A 293 -14.48 -22.30 2.36
N GLY A 294 -13.99 -23.38 2.96
CA GLY A 294 -13.45 -24.55 2.26
C GLY A 294 -12.01 -24.41 1.79
N VAL A 295 -11.22 -23.52 2.42
CA VAL A 295 -9.77 -23.43 2.18
C VAL A 295 -9.06 -24.55 2.96
N ASP A 296 -8.20 -25.32 2.29
CA ASP A 296 -7.22 -26.19 2.94
C ASP A 296 -6.09 -25.33 3.52
N LEU A 297 -6.29 -24.80 4.73
CA LEU A 297 -5.35 -23.90 5.40
C LEU A 297 -4.34 -24.67 6.27
N ARG A 298 -3.08 -24.65 5.83
CA ARG A 298 -1.93 -25.30 6.48
C ARG A 298 -1.02 -24.25 7.14
N CYS A 299 -1.24 -24.01 8.43
CA CYS A 299 -0.40 -23.14 9.25
C CYS A 299 0.83 -23.90 9.79
N GLY A 300 1.90 -23.19 10.13
CA GLY A 300 3.16 -23.80 10.58
C GLY A 300 3.89 -24.60 9.49
N VAL A 301 3.43 -24.53 8.24
CA VAL A 301 3.94 -25.31 7.11
C VAL A 301 4.52 -24.36 6.07
N THR A 302 5.73 -24.66 5.59
CA THR A 302 6.42 -23.88 4.56
C THR A 302 6.57 -24.72 3.30
N VAL A 303 6.36 -24.13 2.13
CA VAL A 303 6.74 -24.74 0.85
C VAL A 303 8.26 -24.70 0.74
N THR A 304 8.88 -25.84 0.50
CA THR A 304 10.35 -25.97 0.41
C THR A 304 10.83 -26.05 -1.02
N ARG A 305 10.00 -26.56 -1.93
CA ARG A 305 10.32 -26.75 -3.35
C ARG A 305 9.07 -26.80 -4.21
N LEU A 306 9.14 -26.22 -5.40
CA LEU A 306 8.18 -26.40 -6.48
C LEU A 306 8.79 -27.31 -7.55
N GLU A 307 8.00 -28.23 -8.09
CA GLU A 307 8.43 -29.22 -9.07
C GLU A 307 7.62 -29.07 -10.35
N GLY A 308 8.32 -28.99 -11.48
CA GLY A 308 7.75 -28.98 -12.81
C GLY A 308 7.71 -30.36 -13.48
N ASP A 309 6.89 -30.49 -14.51
CA ASP A 309 6.93 -31.61 -15.45
C ASP A 309 8.04 -31.44 -16.51
N ALA A 310 8.11 -32.37 -17.47
CA ALA A 310 9.12 -32.34 -18.53
C ALA A 310 9.00 -31.14 -19.49
N ASN A 311 7.85 -30.45 -19.49
CA ASN A 311 7.57 -29.27 -20.30
C ASN A 311 7.72 -27.96 -19.49
N GLY A 312 8.21 -28.04 -18.24
CA GLY A 312 8.38 -26.88 -17.38
C GLY A 312 7.07 -26.36 -16.76
N ARG A 313 6.00 -27.16 -16.73
CA ARG A 313 4.73 -26.79 -16.10
C ARG A 313 4.71 -27.23 -14.64
N LEU A 314 4.24 -26.37 -13.74
CA LEU A 314 4.09 -26.70 -12.34
C LEU A 314 3.23 -27.96 -12.17
N ARG A 315 3.71 -28.90 -11.36
CA ARG A 315 3.04 -30.18 -11.12
C ARG A 315 2.84 -30.47 -9.64
N ARG A 316 3.82 -30.11 -8.80
CA ARG A 316 3.85 -30.52 -7.39
C ARG A 316 4.53 -29.49 -6.50
N ALA A 317 4.00 -29.29 -5.31
CA ALA A 317 4.66 -28.56 -4.22
C ALA A 317 5.09 -29.53 -3.12
N HIS A 318 6.26 -29.29 -2.55
CA HIS A 318 6.84 -30.02 -1.43
C HIS A 318 6.82 -29.14 -0.19
N PHE A 319 6.46 -29.72 0.96
CA PHE A 319 6.30 -28.98 2.19
C PHE A 319 7.32 -29.39 3.26
N SER A 320 7.50 -28.53 4.27
CA SER A 320 8.43 -28.73 5.38
C SER A 320 8.06 -29.92 6.29
N ASP A 321 6.83 -30.40 6.25
CA ASP A 321 6.36 -31.58 6.98
C ASP A 321 6.59 -32.90 6.23
N GLY A 322 7.25 -32.83 5.06
CA GLY A 322 7.52 -33.97 4.18
C GLY A 322 6.35 -34.38 3.28
N SER A 323 5.17 -33.78 3.45
CA SER A 323 4.04 -34.03 2.56
C SER A 323 4.23 -33.33 1.21
N THR A 324 3.48 -33.77 0.20
CA THR A 324 3.45 -33.13 -1.13
C THR A 324 2.02 -32.92 -1.60
N LEU A 325 1.83 -32.01 -2.54
CA LEU A 325 0.52 -31.71 -3.13
C LEU A 325 0.68 -31.48 -4.63
N ASN A 326 -0.15 -32.17 -5.43
CA ASN A 326 -0.27 -31.87 -6.85
C ASN A 326 -1.00 -30.54 -7.01
N VAL A 327 -0.42 -29.62 -7.78
CA VAL A 327 -0.89 -28.25 -7.95
C VAL A 327 -0.68 -27.83 -9.39
N ASP A 328 -1.65 -27.12 -9.96
CA ASP A 328 -1.57 -26.61 -11.34
C ASP A 328 -1.19 -25.12 -11.36
N VAL A 329 -1.54 -24.40 -10.30
CA VAL A 329 -1.21 -22.98 -10.12
C VAL A 329 -0.70 -22.76 -8.70
N ALA A 330 0.43 -22.06 -8.56
CA ALA A 330 0.95 -21.57 -7.28
C ALA A 330 1.04 -20.05 -7.31
N VAL A 331 0.39 -19.38 -6.36
CA VAL A 331 0.46 -17.93 -6.19
C VAL A 331 1.40 -17.60 -5.04
N VAL A 332 2.50 -16.92 -5.36
CA VAL A 332 3.54 -16.53 -4.41
C VAL A 332 3.15 -15.22 -3.74
N ALA A 333 2.78 -15.27 -2.46
CA ALA A 333 2.31 -14.15 -1.66
C ALA A 333 3.23 -13.88 -0.45
N LEU A 334 4.54 -13.83 -0.69
CA LEU A 334 5.60 -13.75 0.33
C LEU A 334 5.93 -12.31 0.79
N GLY A 335 5.01 -11.36 0.58
CA GLY A 335 5.20 -9.93 0.83
C GLY A 335 5.91 -9.21 -0.32
N ALA A 336 6.32 -7.96 -0.06
CA ALA A 336 6.91 -7.09 -1.08
C ALA A 336 8.41 -6.81 -0.83
N ILE A 337 9.08 -6.29 -1.87
CA ILE A 337 10.45 -5.77 -1.85
C ILE A 337 10.42 -4.35 -2.37
N ARG A 338 11.05 -3.40 -1.66
CA ARG A 338 11.14 -2.00 -2.08
C ARG A 338 12.05 -1.84 -3.29
N ASN A 339 11.63 -1.04 -4.26
CA ASN A 339 12.39 -0.80 -5.49
C ASN A 339 13.44 0.30 -5.24
N VAL A 340 14.54 -0.10 -4.60
CA VAL A 340 15.61 0.80 -4.12
C VAL A 340 16.95 0.54 -4.80
N GLU A 341 17.06 -0.50 -5.60
CA GLU A 341 18.32 -0.98 -6.17
C GLU A 341 19.00 0.05 -7.07
N TRP A 342 18.21 0.85 -7.79
CA TRP A 342 18.70 1.94 -8.67
C TRP A 342 19.27 3.14 -7.90
N LEU A 343 19.05 3.21 -6.58
CA LEU A 343 19.62 4.24 -5.71
C LEU A 343 20.93 3.79 -5.06
N ARG A 344 21.44 2.61 -5.42
CA ARG A 344 22.75 2.15 -4.97
C ARG A 344 23.79 3.21 -5.31
N ASP A 345 24.65 3.53 -4.35
CA ASP A 345 25.72 4.52 -4.47
C ASP A 345 25.26 5.98 -4.72
N SER A 346 23.96 6.26 -4.65
CA SER A 346 23.43 7.63 -4.79
C SER A 346 23.86 8.57 -3.67
N GLY A 347 24.31 8.04 -2.52
CA GLY A 347 24.57 8.83 -1.32
C GLY A 347 23.33 9.12 -0.47
N LEU A 348 22.17 8.56 -0.80
CA LEU A 348 20.96 8.60 0.02
C LEU A 348 20.96 7.49 1.10
N ALA A 349 20.26 7.73 2.21
CA ALA A 349 20.04 6.75 3.27
C ALA A 349 19.02 5.68 2.83
N VAL A 350 19.53 4.68 2.12
CA VAL A 350 18.73 3.61 1.50
C VAL A 350 19.02 2.27 2.18
N THR A 351 17.95 1.56 2.52
CA THR A 351 18.02 0.20 3.06
C THR A 351 17.08 -0.73 2.30
N ARG A 352 17.14 -2.04 2.57
CA ARG A 352 16.13 -2.99 2.06
C ARG A 352 14.69 -2.63 2.46
N TRP A 353 14.52 -1.82 3.51
CA TRP A 353 13.22 -1.38 4.01
C TRP A 353 12.67 -0.14 3.29
N GLY A 354 13.44 0.48 2.40
CA GLY A 354 13.08 1.72 1.71
C GLY A 354 14.09 2.85 1.88
N VAL A 355 13.73 4.03 1.37
CA VAL A 355 14.50 5.27 1.46
C VAL A 355 14.03 6.06 2.68
N ALA A 356 14.95 6.40 3.58
CA ALA A 356 14.62 7.20 4.76
C ALA A 356 14.36 8.66 4.37
N CYS A 357 13.28 9.24 4.92
CA CYS A 357 12.95 10.64 4.75
C CYS A 357 12.38 11.25 6.04
N ASP A 358 12.43 12.57 6.13
CA ASP A 358 11.86 13.33 7.24
C ASP A 358 10.32 13.38 7.15
N ALA A 359 9.67 13.99 8.15
CA ALA A 359 8.22 14.17 8.14
C ALA A 359 7.74 15.07 6.99
N ALA A 360 8.59 15.92 6.42
CA ALA A 360 8.28 16.73 5.24
C ALA A 360 8.51 15.97 3.91
N CYS A 361 8.80 14.66 3.97
CA CYS A 361 9.10 13.76 2.86
C CYS A 361 10.43 14.04 2.15
N HIS A 362 11.35 14.82 2.71
CA HIS A 362 12.70 15.00 2.16
C HIS A 362 13.58 13.79 2.47
N ALA A 363 14.30 13.28 1.47
CA ALA A 363 15.23 12.17 1.66
C ALA A 363 16.37 12.57 2.60
N PHE A 364 16.80 11.62 3.44
CA PHE A 364 18.06 11.71 4.17
C PHE A 364 19.21 11.24 3.29
N ASP A 365 20.37 11.88 3.42
CA ASP A 365 21.65 11.35 2.93
C ASP A 365 22.22 10.29 3.89
N ILE A 366 23.27 9.61 3.47
CA ILE A 366 23.94 8.58 4.30
C ILE A 366 24.52 9.10 5.63
N ASN A 367 24.70 10.42 5.76
CA ASN A 367 25.19 11.07 6.98
C ASN A 367 24.04 11.50 7.91
N GLY A 368 22.79 11.25 7.52
CA GLY A 368 21.60 11.67 8.27
C GLY A 368 21.20 13.12 8.05
N LEU A 369 21.78 13.80 7.05
CA LEU A 369 21.41 15.16 6.67
C LEU A 369 20.20 15.15 5.74
N VAL A 370 19.30 16.09 5.94
CA VAL A 370 18.11 16.26 5.09
C VAL A 370 18.51 16.89 3.76
N THR A 371 18.18 16.24 2.66
CA THR A 371 18.37 16.81 1.31
C THR A 371 17.33 17.90 1.04
N ARG A 372 17.70 18.93 0.26
CA ARG A 372 16.77 20.05 -0.03
C ARG A 372 15.80 19.78 -1.18
N ASN A 373 16.22 18.94 -2.13
CA ASN A 373 15.56 18.84 -3.44
C ASN A 373 15.13 17.41 -3.79
N ILE A 374 15.35 16.43 -2.91
CA ILE A 374 14.99 15.03 -3.13
C ILE A 374 13.90 14.65 -2.14
N PHE A 375 12.78 14.18 -2.67
CA PHE A 375 11.61 13.80 -1.90
C PHE A 375 11.30 12.32 -2.10
N VAL A 376 10.58 11.72 -1.16
CA VAL A 376 10.22 10.31 -1.18
C VAL A 376 8.75 10.14 -0.79
N ALA A 377 7.99 9.35 -1.53
CA ALA A 377 6.60 9.07 -1.21
C ALA A 377 6.16 7.65 -1.59
N GLY A 378 5.11 7.18 -0.92
CA GLY A 378 4.51 5.88 -1.17
C GLY A 378 5.26 4.73 -0.51
N ASP A 379 5.02 3.54 -1.04
CA ASP A 379 5.57 2.28 -0.57
C ASP A 379 7.09 2.31 -0.31
N VAL A 380 7.87 3.06 -1.10
CA VAL A 380 9.34 3.10 -0.96
C VAL A 380 9.81 3.95 0.23
N ALA A 381 8.94 4.80 0.79
CA ALA A 381 9.30 5.75 1.84
C ALA A 381 9.40 5.08 3.22
N ARG A 382 10.37 5.56 4.01
CA ARG A 382 10.45 5.30 5.45
C ARG A 382 10.40 6.62 6.18
N VAL A 383 9.33 6.86 6.92
CA VAL A 383 9.05 8.15 7.56
C VAL A 383 8.94 7.96 9.08
N PRO A 384 9.56 8.83 9.90
CA PRO A 384 9.38 8.81 11.34
C PRO A 384 7.97 9.28 11.71
N HIS A 385 7.30 8.59 12.63
CA HIS A 385 5.96 8.99 13.08
C HIS A 385 5.92 9.28 14.59
N PRO A 386 5.48 10.47 15.03
CA PRO A 386 5.60 10.88 16.43
C PRO A 386 4.76 10.05 17.40
N ILE A 387 3.55 9.61 17.01
CA ILE A 387 2.70 8.73 17.85
C ILE A 387 3.36 7.36 18.12
N TYR A 388 4.26 6.93 17.24
CA TYR A 388 4.93 5.62 17.30
C TYR A 388 6.40 5.77 17.70
N ASP A 389 6.67 6.66 18.66
CA ASP A 389 7.99 6.92 19.25
C ASP A 389 9.07 7.26 18.19
N TYR A 390 8.67 8.00 17.15
CA TYR A 390 9.53 8.38 16.01
C TYR A 390 10.17 7.18 15.26
N GLN A 391 9.60 5.98 15.40
CA GLN A 391 10.03 4.85 14.58
C GLN A 391 9.83 5.16 13.10
N PHE A 392 10.83 4.81 12.30
CA PHE A 392 10.75 4.88 10.84
C PHE A 392 9.80 3.79 10.33
N LEU A 393 8.59 4.19 9.98
CA LEU A 393 7.56 3.30 9.46
C LEU A 393 7.68 3.15 7.95
N SER A 394 7.49 1.92 7.48
CA SER A 394 7.39 1.56 6.07
C SER A 394 5.99 1.01 5.82
N LEU A 395 5.15 1.78 5.14
CA LEU A 395 3.71 1.52 5.04
C LEU A 395 3.31 1.22 3.59
N GLU A 396 2.63 0.10 3.36
CA GLU A 396 2.20 -0.40 2.04
C GLU A 396 0.72 -0.11 1.78
N HIS A 397 0.28 1.08 2.18
CA HIS A 397 -1.13 1.42 2.19
C HIS A 397 -1.43 2.48 1.14
N TRP A 398 -2.51 2.27 0.41
CA TRP A 398 -3.02 3.20 -0.61
C TRP A 398 -3.16 4.63 -0.07
N GLY A 399 -3.82 4.79 1.09
CA GLY A 399 -4.04 6.10 1.71
C GLY A 399 -2.75 6.80 2.16
N ASN A 400 -1.75 6.02 2.60
CA ASN A 400 -0.41 6.55 2.92
C ASN A 400 0.29 7.07 1.65
N ALA A 401 0.23 6.30 0.54
CA ALA A 401 0.84 6.72 -0.72
C ALA A 401 0.24 8.02 -1.26
N VAL A 402 -1.09 8.15 -1.22
CA VAL A 402 -1.78 9.39 -1.61
C VAL A 402 -1.39 10.56 -0.71
N THR A 403 -1.36 10.35 0.60
CA THR A 403 -1.06 11.42 1.56
C THR A 403 0.39 11.90 1.45
N GLN A 404 1.36 10.98 1.41
CA GLN A 404 2.77 11.33 1.22
C GLN A 404 3.02 12.02 -0.12
N ALA A 405 2.38 11.57 -1.20
CA ALA A 405 2.51 12.21 -2.50
C ALA A 405 2.04 13.67 -2.48
N LYS A 406 0.92 13.96 -1.81
CA LYS A 406 0.41 15.33 -1.68
C LYS A 406 1.34 16.22 -0.85
N ILE A 407 1.85 15.69 0.26
CA ILE A 407 2.76 16.41 1.15
C ILE A 407 4.08 16.69 0.44
N ALA A 408 4.66 15.68 -0.22
CA ALA A 408 5.87 15.83 -1.01
C ALA A 408 5.67 16.90 -2.11
N ALA A 409 4.61 16.79 -2.92
CA ALA A 409 4.31 17.77 -3.97
C ALA A 409 4.11 19.20 -3.43
N HIS A 410 3.43 19.35 -2.29
CA HIS A 410 3.30 20.64 -1.63
C HIS A 410 4.67 21.20 -1.19
N ASN A 411 5.45 20.39 -0.47
CA ASN A 411 6.74 20.80 0.07
C ASN A 411 7.80 21.03 -1.03
N MET A 412 7.61 20.44 -2.22
CA MET A 412 8.37 20.72 -3.43
C MET A 412 8.11 22.12 -4.01
N LEU A 413 7.08 22.84 -3.56
CA LEU A 413 6.77 24.21 -4.01
C LEU A 413 6.80 25.23 -2.87
N SER A 414 6.66 24.77 -1.62
CA SER A 414 6.51 25.64 -0.46
C SER A 414 7.83 26.07 0.18
N PRO A 415 7.90 27.31 0.69
CA PRO A 415 8.96 27.74 1.59
C PRO A 415 8.92 26.93 2.88
N GLU A 416 10.04 26.90 3.61
CA GLU A 416 10.18 26.07 4.83
C GLU A 416 9.08 26.31 5.87
N ALA A 417 8.65 27.57 6.04
CA ALA A 417 7.63 27.98 7.01
C ALA A 417 6.22 27.42 6.72
N ASP A 418 5.94 27.04 5.46
CA ASP A 418 4.64 26.56 5.00
C ASP A 418 4.60 25.06 4.72
N ARG A 419 5.72 24.35 4.94
CA ARG A 419 5.79 22.91 4.69
C ARG A 419 4.81 22.13 5.57
N TRP A 420 4.23 21.10 4.98
CA TRP A 420 3.33 20.17 5.65
C TRP A 420 4.10 18.97 6.20
N PRO A 421 3.88 18.58 7.46
CA PRO A 421 4.41 17.33 8.00
C PRO A 421 3.46 16.16 7.72
N HIS A 422 4.02 14.98 7.47
CA HIS A 422 3.31 13.72 7.37
C HIS A 422 3.04 13.15 8.76
N LEU A 423 1.87 13.49 9.30
CA LEU A 423 1.38 13.06 10.62
C LEU A 423 0.14 12.16 10.53
N THR A 424 -0.22 11.75 9.33
CA THR A 424 -1.41 10.93 9.09
C THR A 424 -1.27 9.57 9.78
N ILE A 425 -2.26 9.25 10.61
CA ILE A 425 -2.39 7.93 11.21
C ILE A 425 -2.61 6.89 10.11
N PRO A 426 -1.81 5.81 10.06
CA PRO A 426 -1.92 4.80 9.01
C PRO A 426 -3.30 4.16 8.98
N THR A 427 -3.80 3.90 7.77
CA THR A 427 -5.09 3.23 7.57
C THR A 427 -4.95 2.20 6.45
N PHE A 428 -5.65 1.08 6.56
CA PHE A 428 -5.67 0.03 5.54
C PHE A 428 -7.00 -0.71 5.54
N TRP A 429 -7.31 -1.40 4.44
CA TRP A 429 -8.42 -2.32 4.33
C TRP A 429 -8.06 -3.59 3.55
N SER A 430 -8.84 -4.64 3.77
CA SER A 430 -8.83 -5.89 3.00
C SER A 430 -10.26 -6.42 2.90
N THR A 431 -10.56 -7.07 1.79
CA THR A 431 -11.85 -7.75 1.59
C THR A 431 -11.58 -9.19 1.22
N GLN A 432 -12.04 -10.10 2.06
CA GLN A 432 -11.79 -11.53 1.89
C GLN A 432 -12.96 -12.32 2.48
N PHE A 433 -13.39 -13.36 1.77
CA PHE A 433 -14.50 -14.25 2.17
C PHE A 433 -15.76 -13.49 2.56
N GLY A 434 -16.03 -12.39 1.85
CA GLY A 434 -17.16 -11.52 2.15
C GLY A 434 -17.09 -10.84 3.51
N VAL A 435 -15.89 -10.62 4.06
CA VAL A 435 -15.66 -9.85 5.28
C VAL A 435 -14.81 -8.64 4.95
N ASN A 436 -15.22 -7.48 5.46
CA ASN A 436 -14.46 -6.24 5.37
C ASN A 436 -13.60 -6.06 6.62
N ILE A 437 -12.29 -6.17 6.44
CA ILE A 437 -11.29 -5.94 7.48
C ILE A 437 -10.71 -4.56 7.26
N LYS A 438 -10.82 -3.68 8.25
CA LYS A 438 -10.24 -2.33 8.19
C LYS A 438 -9.43 -2.04 9.43
N SER A 439 -8.37 -1.27 9.29
CA SER A 439 -7.58 -0.83 10.44
C SER A 439 -7.19 0.62 10.35
N VAL A 440 -7.08 1.22 11.53
CA VAL A 440 -6.42 2.50 11.76
C VAL A 440 -5.32 2.32 12.80
N GLY A 441 -4.20 3.01 12.60
CA GLY A 441 -2.99 2.90 13.39
C GLY A 441 -2.08 1.73 13.01
N VAL A 442 -1.16 1.37 13.90
CA VAL A 442 -0.13 0.34 13.67
C VAL A 442 -0.27 -0.77 14.71
N PRO A 443 -1.06 -1.83 14.44
CA PRO A 443 -1.27 -2.91 15.39
C PRO A 443 0.03 -3.52 15.91
N THR A 444 1.01 -3.71 15.02
CA THR A 444 2.32 -4.32 15.34
C THR A 444 3.22 -3.51 16.27
N PHE A 445 2.82 -2.29 16.66
CA PHE A 445 3.46 -1.48 17.69
C PHE A 445 2.95 -1.80 19.10
N SER A 446 1.91 -2.62 19.22
CA SER A 446 1.12 -2.79 20.45
C SER A 446 1.56 -4.00 21.29
N ASP A 447 1.40 -3.90 22.61
CA ASP A 447 1.67 -4.96 23.58
C ASP A 447 0.40 -5.62 24.14
N ALA A 448 -0.77 -5.00 23.94
CA ALA A 448 -2.06 -5.47 24.41
C ALA A 448 -3.16 -5.26 23.36
N LEU A 449 -4.22 -6.06 23.46
CA LEU A 449 -5.42 -6.03 22.62
C LEU A 449 -6.65 -6.23 23.50
N VAL A 450 -7.74 -5.54 23.19
CA VAL A 450 -9.06 -5.77 23.80
C VAL A 450 -10.17 -5.66 22.77
N ILE A 451 -11.20 -6.50 22.89
CA ILE A 451 -12.40 -6.37 22.06
C ILE A 451 -13.33 -5.37 22.71
N THR A 452 -13.69 -4.32 21.96
CA THR A 452 -14.47 -3.19 22.47
C THR A 452 -15.89 -3.15 21.94
N GLN A 453 -16.11 -3.74 20.76
CA GLN A 453 -17.44 -3.89 20.17
C GLN A 453 -17.60 -5.28 19.58
N GLY A 454 -18.79 -5.85 19.72
CA GLY A 454 -19.16 -7.16 19.16
C GLY A 454 -18.37 -8.32 19.77
N SER A 455 -18.22 -9.41 19.02
CA SER A 455 -17.55 -10.61 19.51
C SER A 455 -16.73 -11.32 18.43
N LEU A 456 -15.69 -12.03 18.87
CA LEU A 456 -14.88 -12.87 17.97
C LEU A 456 -15.70 -14.03 17.38
N ALA A 457 -16.66 -14.56 18.14
CA ALA A 457 -17.53 -15.67 17.74
C ALA A 457 -18.45 -15.28 16.57
N GLU A 458 -19.02 -14.08 16.60
CA GLU A 458 -19.87 -13.55 15.53
C GLU A 458 -19.07 -13.04 14.32
N ARG A 459 -17.73 -13.01 14.41
CA ARG A 459 -16.82 -12.44 13.39
C ARG A 459 -17.15 -11.00 13.00
N ARG A 460 -17.80 -10.29 13.92
CA ARG A 460 -18.24 -8.91 13.74
C ARG A 460 -17.84 -8.13 14.99
N PHE A 461 -16.66 -7.53 14.97
CA PHE A 461 -16.07 -6.91 16.16
C PHE A 461 -15.12 -5.76 15.84
N VAL A 462 -14.75 -5.02 16.88
CA VAL A 462 -13.62 -4.09 16.86
C VAL A 462 -12.61 -4.53 17.92
N ALA A 463 -11.39 -4.80 17.47
CA ALA A 463 -10.24 -5.06 18.31
C ALA A 463 -9.41 -3.78 18.43
N VAL A 464 -9.23 -3.29 19.65
CA VAL A 464 -8.42 -2.10 19.96
C VAL A 464 -7.10 -2.54 20.55
N TYR A 465 -6.03 -1.91 20.11
CA TYR A 465 -4.68 -2.26 20.51
C TYR A 465 -4.08 -1.15 21.37
N GLY A 466 -3.33 -1.57 22.39
CA GLY A 466 -2.67 -0.72 23.37
C GLY A 466 -1.17 -0.93 23.40
N TYR A 467 -0.43 0.13 23.70
CA TYR A 467 0.99 0.05 24.05
C TYR A 467 1.25 0.96 25.25
N LYS A 468 1.89 0.46 26.31
CA LYS A 468 2.19 1.26 27.51
C LYS A 468 0.99 2.08 28.03
N GLY A 469 -0.20 1.50 28.02
CA GLY A 469 -1.42 2.14 28.53
C GLY A 469 -2.04 3.23 27.64
N ARG A 470 -1.63 3.37 26.36
CA ARG A 470 -2.30 4.23 25.37
C ARG A 470 -2.83 3.45 24.17
N VAL A 471 -3.93 3.91 23.57
CA VAL A 471 -4.49 3.35 22.33
C VAL A 471 -3.57 3.67 21.16
N THR A 472 -3.24 2.68 20.33
CA THR A 472 -2.28 2.84 19.22
C THR A 472 -2.78 2.32 17.87
N ALA A 473 -3.79 1.44 17.88
CA ALA A 473 -4.47 0.97 16.70
C ALA A 473 -5.89 0.46 17.02
N ALA A 474 -6.72 0.35 16.00
CA ALA A 474 -7.96 -0.40 16.02
C ALA A 474 -8.15 -1.17 14.70
N VAL A 475 -8.74 -2.36 14.79
CA VAL A 475 -9.06 -3.23 13.65
C VAL A 475 -10.53 -3.59 13.75
N ALA A 476 -11.29 -3.30 12.70
CA ALA A 476 -12.68 -3.70 12.57
C ALA A 476 -12.80 -4.91 11.64
N PHE A 477 -13.56 -5.89 12.08
CA PHE A 477 -14.13 -6.98 11.28
C PHE A 477 -15.62 -6.66 11.11
N ASP A 478 -16.03 -6.23 9.91
CA ASP A 478 -17.41 -5.81 9.58
C ASP A 478 -18.06 -4.83 10.59
N GLN A 479 -17.24 -3.97 11.20
CA GLN A 479 -17.67 -2.86 12.08
C GLN A 479 -16.94 -1.54 11.74
N PRO A 480 -16.78 -1.16 10.45
CA PRO A 480 -15.89 -0.07 10.05
C PRO A 480 -16.31 1.32 10.57
N LYS A 481 -17.59 1.50 10.93
CA LYS A 481 -18.16 2.76 11.43
C LYS A 481 -17.52 3.26 12.72
N TRP A 482 -16.90 2.37 13.50
CA TRP A 482 -16.21 2.73 14.73
C TRP A 482 -14.79 3.27 14.52
N LEU A 483 -14.19 3.07 13.33
CA LEU A 483 -12.78 3.34 13.14
C LEU A 483 -12.43 4.83 13.20
N GLU A 484 -13.32 5.72 12.74
CA GLU A 484 -13.11 7.17 12.84
C GLU A 484 -13.05 7.62 14.31
N PHE A 485 -13.91 7.06 15.15
CA PHE A 485 -13.89 7.31 16.59
C PHE A 485 -12.56 6.86 17.23
N TYR A 486 -12.09 5.65 16.91
CA TYR A 486 -10.79 5.17 17.42
C TYR A 486 -9.60 5.91 16.84
N GLN A 487 -9.69 6.41 15.60
CA GLN A 487 -8.66 7.27 15.03
C GLN A 487 -8.47 8.53 15.88
N GLY A 488 -9.56 9.16 16.33
CA GLY A 488 -9.49 10.31 17.24
C GLY A 488 -8.85 9.98 18.59
N LEU A 489 -9.07 8.76 19.10
CA LEU A 489 -8.43 8.31 20.35
C LEU A 489 -6.93 8.06 20.18
N ILE A 490 -6.50 7.52 19.04
CA ILE A 490 -5.08 7.35 18.72
C ILE A 490 -4.40 8.72 18.62
N ASP A 491 -5.05 9.67 17.93
CA ASP A 491 -4.53 11.04 17.75
C ASP A 491 -4.36 11.76 19.10
N ALA A 492 -5.31 11.56 20.02
CA ALA A 492 -5.27 12.11 21.38
C ALA A 492 -4.38 11.30 22.35
N ALA A 493 -3.73 10.22 21.90
CA ALA A 493 -3.00 9.28 22.75
C ALA A 493 -3.81 8.81 23.98
N ALA A 494 -5.10 8.52 23.76
CA ALA A 494 -6.05 8.22 24.83
C ALA A 494 -5.67 6.96 25.63
N PRO A 495 -6.11 6.85 26.90
CA PRO A 495 -5.80 5.69 27.74
C PRO A 495 -6.29 4.36 27.16
N PHE A 496 -5.52 3.30 27.41
CA PHE A 496 -5.85 1.90 27.12
C PHE A 496 -5.90 1.07 28.43
N PRO A 497 -6.92 0.22 28.64
CA PRO A 497 -8.08 0.03 27.77
C PRO A 497 -8.98 1.27 27.73
N PRO A 498 -9.68 1.51 26.60
CA PRO A 498 -10.61 2.62 26.51
C PRO A 498 -11.72 2.54 27.57
N ALA A 499 -11.95 3.65 28.28
CA ALA A 499 -12.92 3.73 29.38
C ALA A 499 -14.14 4.60 28.98
N PHE A 500 -14.99 4.08 28.09
CA PHE A 500 -16.26 4.70 27.72
C PHE A 500 -17.37 3.65 27.56
N ARG A 501 -18.62 4.09 27.71
CA ARG A 501 -19.81 3.28 27.43
C ARG A 501 -20.24 3.49 25.98
N THR A 502 -20.26 2.41 25.20
CA THR A 502 -20.71 2.43 23.79
C THR A 502 -21.74 1.35 23.53
N VAL A 503 -22.52 1.50 22.47
CA VAL A 503 -23.39 0.43 21.98
C VAL A 503 -22.56 -0.77 21.50
N HIS A 504 -23.10 -1.99 21.65
CA HIS A 504 -22.43 -3.26 21.31
C HIS A 504 -21.15 -3.58 22.10
N GLN A 505 -20.97 -2.96 23.28
CA GLN A 505 -19.85 -3.26 24.16
C GLN A 505 -19.97 -4.68 24.76
N PRO A 506 -18.89 -5.48 24.78
CA PRO A 506 -18.88 -6.76 25.49
C PRO A 506 -19.15 -6.58 26.98
N ALA A 507 -19.66 -7.63 27.63
CA ALA A 507 -19.90 -7.63 29.08
C ALA A 507 -18.62 -7.37 29.88
N GLU A 508 -17.47 -7.87 29.40
CA GLU A 508 -16.15 -7.63 29.97
C GLU A 508 -15.15 -7.24 28.88
N MET A 509 -14.41 -6.14 29.11
CA MET A 509 -13.28 -5.72 28.28
C MET A 509 -11.99 -6.15 28.97
N ARG A 510 -11.53 -7.38 28.68
CA ARG A 510 -10.28 -7.92 29.23
C ARG A 510 -9.13 -7.76 28.23
N PRO A 511 -8.11 -6.93 28.51
CA PRO A 511 -6.92 -6.89 27.70
C PRO A 511 -6.18 -8.22 27.71
N VAL A 512 -5.71 -8.65 26.54
CA VAL A 512 -4.90 -9.84 26.31
C VAL A 512 -3.69 -9.48 25.45
N PRO A 513 -2.60 -10.27 25.48
CA PRO A 513 -1.51 -10.09 24.52
C PRO A 513 -2.04 -10.27 23.08
N PRO A 514 -1.61 -9.45 22.11
CA PRO A 514 -2.04 -9.59 20.72
C PRO A 514 -1.38 -10.78 20.00
N GLU A 515 -0.35 -11.40 20.60
CA GLU A 515 0.34 -12.59 20.07
C GLU A 515 1.01 -12.34 18.69
N PHE A 516 1.64 -11.18 18.50
CA PHE A 516 2.51 -10.98 17.34
C PHE A 516 3.70 -11.94 17.39
N PRO A 517 4.19 -12.45 16.24
CA PRO A 517 5.44 -13.18 16.20
C PRO A 517 6.55 -12.28 16.75
N LYS A 518 7.50 -12.86 17.51
CA LYS A 518 8.69 -12.12 17.92
C LYS A 518 9.30 -11.52 16.66
N ARG A 519 9.31 -10.18 16.56
CA ARG A 519 10.05 -9.52 15.49
C ARG A 519 11.48 -10.05 15.62
N ALA A 520 12.05 -10.53 14.52
CA ALA A 520 13.51 -10.56 14.44
C ALA A 520 13.92 -9.10 14.62
N VAL A 521 14.24 -8.72 15.86
CA VAL A 521 14.93 -7.48 16.14
C VAL A 521 16.15 -7.59 15.25
N SER A 522 16.24 -6.77 14.20
CA SER A 522 17.50 -6.70 13.49
C SER A 522 18.46 -5.99 14.45
N GLU A 523 19.07 -6.78 15.34
CA GLU A 523 20.32 -6.45 16.01
C GLU A 523 21.44 -6.23 14.98
N HIS A 524 21.16 -6.51 13.71
CA HIS A 524 22.05 -6.25 12.59
C HIS A 524 21.83 -4.82 12.11
N GLU A 525 22.62 -3.95 12.73
CA GLU A 525 23.00 -2.62 12.29
C GLU A 525 23.09 -2.54 10.76
N ALA A 526 22.66 -1.40 10.21
CA ALA A 526 23.27 -0.91 8.99
C ALA A 526 24.80 -0.94 9.17
N THR A 527 25.53 -1.80 8.46
CA THR A 527 26.99 -1.78 8.48
C THR A 527 27.45 -0.58 7.66
N VAL A 528 27.32 0.60 8.25
CA VAL A 528 27.94 1.81 7.77
C VAL A 528 29.41 1.72 8.18
N MET A 529 30.32 1.66 7.21
CA MET A 529 31.75 1.79 7.50
C MET A 529 32.15 3.25 7.35
N VAL A 530 32.77 3.80 8.39
CA VAL A 530 33.51 5.06 8.28
C VAL A 530 34.86 4.71 7.67
N THR A 531 35.09 5.14 6.44
CA THR A 531 36.33 4.93 5.70
C THR A 531 37.04 6.26 5.51
N GLY A 532 38.36 6.28 5.66
CA GLY A 532 39.17 7.49 5.52
C GLY A 532 40.63 7.10 5.47
N ARG A 533 41.41 7.65 4.53
CA ARG A 533 42.87 7.42 4.52
C ARG A 533 43.57 8.29 5.56
N GLU A 534 43.01 9.46 5.82
CA GLU A 534 43.55 10.47 6.73
C GLU A 534 42.59 10.68 7.92
N PRO A 535 43.08 11.05 9.13
CA PRO A 535 42.24 11.23 10.32
C PRO A 535 41.10 12.25 10.17
N TYR A 536 41.25 13.20 9.23
CA TYR A 536 40.26 14.23 8.92
C TYR A 536 39.29 13.83 7.78
N GLU A 537 39.56 12.75 7.05
CA GLU A 537 38.79 12.36 5.89
C GLU A 537 37.76 11.28 6.25
N ARG A 538 36.67 11.65 6.94
CA ARG A 538 35.59 10.71 7.26
C ARG A 538 34.66 10.55 6.06
N ARG A 539 34.73 9.42 5.37
CA ARG A 539 33.80 9.02 4.29
C ARG A 539 32.95 7.85 4.75
N VAL A 540 31.66 8.11 4.91
CA VAL A 540 30.64 7.10 5.21
C VAL A 540 30.36 6.29 3.95
N ARG A 541 30.42 4.97 4.01
CA ARG A 541 30.02 4.07 2.91
C ARG A 541 29.10 2.96 3.40
N TRP A 542 28.09 2.64 2.61
CA TRP A 542 27.24 1.47 2.84
C TRP A 542 27.95 0.21 2.39
N VAL A 543 27.97 -0.81 3.26
CA VAL A 543 28.40 -2.16 2.90
C VAL A 543 27.16 -3.05 2.89
N TYR A 544 26.74 -3.47 1.70
CA TYR A 544 25.67 -4.45 1.57
C TYR A 544 26.23 -5.83 1.92
N ARG A 545 25.96 -6.31 3.13
CA ARG A 545 26.10 -7.75 3.41
C ARG A 545 24.91 -8.45 2.75
N HIS A 546 25.18 -9.22 1.71
CA HIS A 546 24.23 -10.19 1.20
C HIS A 546 23.94 -11.19 2.34
N LEU A 547 22.70 -11.18 2.83
CA LEU A 547 22.13 -12.26 3.64
C LEU A 547 20.93 -12.81 2.89
#